data_AF-A0A6C0G157-F1
#
_entry.id   AF-A0A6C0G157-F1
#
_cell.length_a   1.000
_cell.length_b   1.000
_cell.length_c   1.000
_cell.angle_alpha   90.00
_cell.angle_beta   90.00
_cell.angle_gamma   90.00
#
_symmetry.space_group_name_H-M   'P 1'
#
loop_
_entity.id
_entity.type
_entity.pdbx_description
1 polymer ?
#
loop_
_entity_poly.entity_id
_entity_poly.type
_entity_poly.pdbx_seq_one_letter_code
_entity_poly.pdbx_strand_id
1 'polypeptide(L)'
;MSINFTKAVIAQLQRDIADLESRAGSLKQKQHKAQAKIKQLQRDMKLSQSSNDLSSKLTRVNKHNEEIKAAARALADLDKQAAAKKAALEQQLAKGPQREKS
;
A
#
# COMPACT_ATOMS: atom_id res chain seq x y z
N MET A 1 -27.25 20.31 6.20
CA MET A 1 -26.10 20.09 7.10
C MET A 1 -25.45 21.43 7.37
N SER A 2 -25.02 21.70 8.59
CA SER A 2 -24.26 22.92 8.90
C SER A 2 -22.93 22.90 8.13
N ILE A 3 -22.50 24.06 7.64
CA ILE A 3 -21.25 24.23 6.86
C ILE A 3 -20.04 23.65 7.62
N ASN A 4 -20.04 23.75 8.95
CA ASN A 4 -18.98 23.21 9.81
C ASN A 4 -18.92 21.67 9.81
N PHE A 5 -20.07 21.00 9.70
CA PHE A 5 -20.11 19.53 9.65
C PHE A 5 -19.49 19.01 8.34
N THR A 6 -19.84 19.62 7.20
CA THR A 6 -19.28 19.24 5.89
C THR A 6 -17.76 19.46 5.84
N LYS A 7 -17.25 20.56 6.40
CA LYS A 7 -15.80 20.81 6.51
C LYS A 7 -15.09 19.76 7.36
N ALA A 8 -15.67 19.37 8.50
CA ALA A 8 -15.10 18.34 9.36
C ALA A 8 -15.03 16.97 8.67
N VAL A 9 -16.08 16.60 7.91
CA VAL A 9 -16.13 15.34 7.14
C VAL A 9 -15.07 15.33 6.04
N ILE A 10 -14.92 16.43 5.30
CA ILE A 10 -13.89 16.57 4.25
C ILE A 10 -12.48 16.45 4.86
N ALA A 11 -12.21 17.16 5.95
CA ALA A 11 -10.92 17.10 6.64
C ALA A 11 -10.61 15.70 7.18
N GLN A 12 -11.63 14.96 7.65
CA GLN A 12 -11.45 13.56 8.04
C GLN A 12 -11.10 12.67 6.85
N LEU A 13 -11.83 12.78 5.74
CA LEU A 13 -11.57 11.99 4.54
C LEU A 13 -10.17 12.24 3.98
N GLN A 14 -9.71 13.50 3.98
CA GLN A 14 -8.35 13.84 3.55
C GLN A 14 -7.28 13.22 4.44
N ARG A 15 -7.46 13.26 5.77
CA ARG A 15 -6.54 12.61 6.72
C ARG A 15 -6.51 11.10 6.52
N ASP A 16 -7.68 10.47 6.42
CA ASP A 16 -7.78 9.03 6.20
C ASP A 16 -7.09 8.60 4.90
N ILE A 17 -7.23 9.38 3.82
CA ILE A 17 -6.55 9.11 2.54
C ILE A 17 -5.03 9.19 2.72
N ALA A 18 -4.53 10.26 3.36
CA ALA A 18 -3.10 10.44 3.60
C ALA A 18 -2.52 9.30 4.45
N ASP A 19 -3.25 8.84 5.47
CA ASP A 19 -2.84 7.70 6.30
C ASP A 19 -2.77 6.39 5.50
N LEU A 20 -3.76 6.14 4.63
CA LEU A 20 -3.75 4.97 3.74
C LEU A 20 -2.57 5.02 2.76
N GLU A 21 -2.28 6.18 2.18
CA GLU A 21 -1.16 6.37 1.25
C GLU A 21 0.20 6.19 1.94
N SER A 22 0.35 6.68 3.17
CA SER A 22 1.54 6.48 4.00
C SER A 22 1.80 4.99 4.31
N ARG A 23 0.73 4.26 4.67
CA ARG A 23 0.79 2.80 4.89
C ARG A 23 1.17 2.07 3.60
N ALA A 24 0.60 2.47 2.46
CA ALA A 24 0.94 1.89 1.17
C ALA A 24 2.42 2.16 0.80
N GLY A 25 2.93 3.37 1.04
CA GLY A 25 4.34 3.70 0.84
C GLY A 25 5.28 2.80 1.66
N SER A 26 4.94 2.57 2.93
CA SER A 26 5.69 1.67 3.82
C SER A 26 5.71 0.23 3.32
N LEU A 27 4.58 -0.29 2.82
CA LEU A 27 4.49 -1.64 2.26
C LEU A 27 5.27 -1.76 0.95
N LYS A 28 5.20 -0.77 0.06
CA LYS A 28 6.02 -0.72 -1.17
C LYS A 28 7.51 -0.75 -0.84
N GLN A 29 7.94 -0.03 0.18
CA GLN A 29 9.33 -0.07 0.63
C GLN A 29 9.75 -1.46 1.15
N LYS A 30 8.89 -2.14 1.91
CA LYS A 30 9.13 -3.52 2.36
C LYS A 30 9.24 -4.48 1.19
N GLN A 31 8.35 -4.37 0.20
CA GLN A 31 8.38 -5.17 -1.02
C GLN A 31 9.69 -4.96 -1.80
N HIS A 32 10.13 -3.71 -1.95
CA HIS A 32 11.39 -3.38 -2.61
C HIS A 32 12.60 -4.00 -1.89
N LYS A 33 12.64 -3.91 -0.55
CA LYS A 33 13.70 -4.52 0.26
C LYS A 33 13.73 -6.05 0.12
N ALA A 34 12.57 -6.70 0.18
CA ALA A 34 12.46 -8.16 -0.02
C ALA A 34 12.93 -8.56 -1.42
N GLN A 35 12.54 -7.82 -2.46
CA GLN A 35 12.98 -8.07 -3.84
C GLN A 35 14.48 -7.89 -4.02
N ALA A 36 15.07 -6.85 -3.41
CA ALA A 36 16.52 -6.65 -3.41
C ALA A 36 17.24 -7.83 -2.73
N LYS A 37 16.69 -8.36 -1.63
CA LYS A 37 17.26 -9.51 -0.93
C LYS A 37 17.18 -10.80 -1.75
N ILE A 38 16.08 -11.03 -2.47
CA ILE A 38 15.97 -12.13 -3.42
C ILE A 38 17.04 -12.03 -4.51
N LYS A 39 17.20 -10.85 -5.13
CA LYS A 39 18.23 -10.63 -6.15
C LYS A 39 19.64 -10.91 -5.62
N GLN A 40 19.92 -10.55 -4.36
CA GLN A 40 21.18 -10.89 -3.71
C GLN A 40 21.34 -12.41 -3.55
N LEU A 41 20.35 -13.08 -2.94
CA LEU A 41 20.37 -14.53 -2.72
C LEU A 41 20.54 -15.28 -4.04
N GLN A 42 19.87 -14.86 -5.11
CA GLN A 42 20.01 -15.44 -6.44
C GLN A 42 21.43 -15.33 -7.00
N ARG A 43 22.15 -14.23 -6.73
CA ARG A 43 23.58 -14.11 -7.08
C ARG A 43 24.42 -15.04 -6.22
N ASP A 44 24.19 -15.05 -4.92
CA ASP A 44 24.94 -15.87 -3.96
C ASP A 44 24.74 -17.38 -4.21
N MET A 45 23.58 -17.78 -4.76
CA MET A 45 23.29 -19.16 -5.16
C MET A 45 24.12 -19.59 -6.37
N LYS A 46 24.42 -18.69 -7.31
CA LYS A 46 25.28 -19.01 -8.47
C LYS A 46 26.74 -19.29 -8.05
N LEU A 47 27.12 -18.82 -6.87
CA LEU A 47 28.45 -19.00 -6.28
C LEU A 47 28.46 -20.13 -5.23
N SER A 48 27.32 -20.76 -4.94
CA SER A 48 27.24 -21.87 -3.98
C SER A 48 27.97 -23.09 -4.51
N GLN A 49 28.87 -23.63 -3.70
CA GLN A 49 29.59 -24.87 -3.99
C GLN A 49 29.00 -26.09 -3.24
N SER A 50 27.96 -25.89 -2.43
CA SER A 50 27.34 -26.93 -1.59
C SER A 50 25.81 -26.98 -1.77
N SER A 51 25.27 -28.20 -1.87
CA SER A 51 23.83 -28.47 -1.98
C SER A 51 23.04 -27.96 -0.74
N ASN A 52 23.60 -28.10 0.47
CA ASN A 52 22.94 -27.64 1.69
C ASN A 52 22.82 -26.11 1.75
N ASP A 53 23.86 -25.40 1.29
CA ASP A 53 23.85 -23.94 1.22
C ASP A 53 22.85 -23.45 0.15
N LEU A 54 22.81 -24.12 -1.01
CA LEU A 54 21.84 -23.82 -2.07
C LEU A 54 20.39 -24.02 -1.59
N SER A 55 20.10 -25.14 -0.91
CA SER A 55 18.78 -25.44 -0.35
C SER A 55 18.36 -24.40 0.70
N SER A 56 19.28 -24.01 1.58
CA SER A 56 19.02 -22.98 2.60
C SER A 56 18.70 -21.62 1.97
N LYS A 57 19.42 -21.23 0.91
CA LYS A 57 19.18 -20.00 0.16
C LYS A 57 17.84 -20.05 -0.59
N LEU A 58 17.48 -21.18 -1.19
CA LEU A 58 16.18 -21.39 -1.84
C LEU A 58 15.02 -21.19 -0.87
N THR A 59 15.09 -21.77 0.32
CA THR A 59 14.07 -21.58 1.37
C THR A 59 13.90 -20.11 1.73
N ARG A 60 15.01 -19.36 1.84
CA ARG A 60 14.97 -17.91 2.11
C ARG A 60 14.35 -17.12 0.95
N VAL A 61 14.66 -17.48 -0.30
CA VAL A 61 14.02 -16.89 -1.49
C VAL A 61 12.51 -17.11 -1.45
N ASN A 62 12.06 -18.33 -1.14
CA ASN A 62 10.64 -18.65 -1.05
C ASN A 62 9.95 -17.83 0.05
N LYS A 63 10.58 -17.69 1.22
CA LYS A 63 10.05 -16.84 2.31
C LYS A 63 9.87 -15.39 1.86
N HIS A 64 10.87 -14.79 1.23
CA HIS A 64 10.77 -13.42 0.73
C HIS A 64 9.75 -13.27 -0.40
N ASN A 65 9.56 -14.29 -1.24
CA ASN A 65 8.51 -14.30 -2.26
C ASN A 65 7.11 -14.29 -1.63
N GLU A 66 6.89 -15.07 -0.56
CA GLU A 66 5.62 -15.06 0.16
C GLU A 66 5.38 -13.71 0.87
N GLU A 67 6.42 -13.10 1.45
CA GLU A 67 6.35 -11.74 2.00
C GLU A 67 5.94 -10.70 0.93
N ILE A 68 6.48 -10.81 -0.29
CA ILE A 68 6.11 -9.96 -1.43
C ILE A 68 4.65 -10.16 -1.82
N LYS A 69 4.18 -11.42 -1.90
CA LYS A 69 2.77 -11.72 -2.23
C LYS A 69 1.82 -11.17 -1.17
N ALA A 70 2.15 -11.33 0.11
CA ALA A 70 1.36 -10.78 1.20
C ALA A 70 1.29 -9.25 1.14
N ALA A 71 2.44 -8.58 0.92
CA ALA A 71 2.49 -7.14 0.75
C ALA A 71 1.68 -6.66 -0.47
N ALA A 72 1.72 -7.39 -1.59
CA ALA A 72 0.96 -7.07 -2.79
C ALA A 72 -0.56 -7.15 -2.56
N ARG A 73 -1.03 -8.17 -1.81
CA ARG A 73 -2.45 -8.27 -1.43
C ARG A 73 -2.87 -7.10 -0.54
N ALA A 74 -2.08 -6.79 0.48
CA ALA A 74 -2.36 -5.66 1.37
C ALA A 74 -2.36 -4.31 0.63
N LEU A 75 -1.47 -4.12 -0.35
CA LEU A 75 -1.48 -2.94 -1.21
C LEU A 75 -2.76 -2.84 -2.05
N ALA A 76 -3.20 -3.93 -2.67
CA ALA A 76 -4.45 -3.94 -3.43
C ALA A 76 -5.66 -3.58 -2.57
N ASP A 77 -5.69 -4.01 -1.31
CA ASP A 77 -6.77 -3.68 -0.38
C ASP A 77 -6.71 -2.21 0.09
N LEU A 78 -5.51 -1.67 0.31
CA LEU A 78 -5.32 -0.25 0.61
C LEU A 78 -5.72 0.63 -0.57
N ASP A 79 -5.37 0.24 -1.80
CA ASP A 79 -5.70 0.99 -3.01
C ASP A 79 -7.23 1.03 -3.22
N LYS A 80 -7.94 -0.08 -2.97
CA LYS A 80 -9.42 -0.10 -2.99
C LYS A 80 -10.01 0.84 -1.94
N GLN A 81 -9.49 0.82 -0.71
CA GLN A 81 -9.95 1.70 0.36
C GLN A 81 -9.69 3.17 0.05
N ALA A 82 -8.51 3.48 -0.49
CA ALA A 82 -8.14 4.83 -0.91
C ALA A 82 -9.04 5.32 -2.04
N ALA A 83 -9.31 4.48 -3.05
CA ALA A 83 -10.22 4.81 -4.15
C ALA A 83 -11.65 5.09 -3.64
N ALA A 84 -12.17 4.26 -2.74
CA ALA A 84 -13.50 4.46 -2.15
C ALA A 84 -13.57 5.78 -1.36
N LYS A 85 -12.55 6.10 -0.56
CA LYS A 85 -12.50 7.37 0.21
C LYS A 85 -12.29 8.59 -0.69
N LYS A 86 -11.52 8.48 -1.77
CA LYS A 86 -11.37 9.53 -2.80
C LYS A 86 -12.71 9.81 -3.49
N ALA A 87 -13.44 8.78 -3.89
CA ALA A 87 -14.78 8.93 -4.46
C ALA A 87 -15.76 9.58 -3.45
N ALA A 88 -15.71 9.18 -2.18
CA ALA A 88 -16.52 9.81 -1.13
C ALA A 88 -16.16 11.30 -0.92
N LEU A 89 -14.87 11.63 -0.97
CA LEU A 89 -14.38 13.01 -0.88
C LEU A 89 -14.88 13.85 -2.07
N GLU A 90 -14.76 13.35 -3.30
CA GLU A 90 -15.28 14.00 -4.50
C GLU A 90 -16.78 14.25 -4.41
N GLN A 91 -17.56 13.29 -3.91
CA GLN A 91 -18.99 13.48 -3.68
C GLN A 91 -19.29 14.56 -2.64
N GLN A 92 -18.50 14.68 -1.58
CA GLN A 92 -18.67 15.73 -0.57
C GLN A 92 -18.28 17.10 -1.12
N LEU A 93 -17.25 17.17 -1.96
CA LEU A 93 -16.82 18.41 -2.63
C LEU A 93 -17.84 18.86 -3.69
N ALA A 94 -18.39 17.94 -4.48
CA ALA A 94 -19.44 18.22 -5.46
C ALA A 94 -20.76 18.66 -4.80
N LYS A 95 -20.98 18.33 -3.53
CA LYS A 95 -22.11 18.80 -2.70
C LYS A 95 -21.84 20.17 -2.03
N GLY A 96 -20.68 20.79 -2.27
CA GLY A 96 -20.38 22.19 -1.92
C GLY A 96 -21.32 23.17 -2.63
N PRO A 97 -21.51 24.40 -2.10
CA PRO A 97 -22.81 25.06 -1.98
C PRO A 97 -23.50 25.37 -3.32
N GLN A 98 -24.33 24.45 -3.81
CA GLN A 98 -25.44 24.73 -4.70
C GLN A 98 -26.76 24.71 -3.92
N ARG A 99 -26.95 25.64 -2.98
CA ARG A 99 -28.28 26.02 -2.45
C ARG A 99 -28.23 27.44 -1.89
N GLU A 100 -27.99 28.41 -2.75
CA GLU A 100 -28.36 29.82 -2.51
C GLU A 100 -28.44 30.51 -3.88
N LYS A 101 -29.57 30.29 -4.57
CA LYS A 101 -30.17 31.17 -5.60
C LYS A 101 -31.27 30.40 -6.34
N SER A 102 -32.50 30.54 -5.86
CA SER A 102 -33.74 30.80 -6.60
C SER A 102 -34.91 30.65 -5.65
#